data_AF-A0AAD5QCZ9-F1
#
_entry.id   AF-A0AAD5QCZ9-F1
#
_cell.length_a   1.000
_cell.length_b   1.000
_cell.length_c   1.000
_cell.angle_alpha   90.00
_cell.angle_beta   90.00
_cell.angle_gamma   90.00
#
_symmetry.space_group_name_H-M   'P 1'
#
loop_
_entity.id
_entity.type
_entity.pdbx_description
1 polymer ?
#
loop_
_entity_poly.entity_id
_entity_poly.type
_entity_poly.pdbx_seq_one_letter_code
_entity_poly.pdbx_strand_id
1 'polypeptide(L)'
;MAVMAANPIQLAAAPPEVSGSSSSSSNESPNLPTFHRRQLPDQCIAFASPMGRRLFVEALNAPINYMTTYFPLAEQFTTQAEPAYCGLSTLVMCLNALGVDPGRVWKGSWRWFSEESFATSLSLADAKQKGICLSQFVTLARCHGAAAEEIRATNDLSLDEFRSIVQRCCASSELVLVLNYSRIPLGQTGDGHFSPVGGYHAASDMGTL
;
A
#
# COMPACT_ATOMS: atom_id res chain seq x y z
N MET A 1 -0.75 -8.23 -8.21
CA MET A 1 -1.38 -6.96 -7.80
C MET A 1 -2.73 -7.24 -7.16
N ALA A 2 -3.28 -6.26 -6.45
CA ALA A 2 -4.64 -6.31 -5.92
C ALA A 2 -5.39 -5.03 -6.27
N VAL A 3 -6.65 -5.16 -6.70
CA VAL A 3 -7.57 -4.02 -6.87
C VAL A 3 -8.52 -4.00 -5.70
N MET A 4 -8.55 -2.90 -4.95
CA MET A 4 -9.36 -2.74 -3.74
C MET A 4 -10.44 -1.67 -3.92
N ALA A 5 -11.57 -1.86 -3.25
CA ALA A 5 -12.66 -0.90 -3.13
C ALA A 5 -13.33 -1.02 -1.75
N ALA A 6 -14.06 0.01 -1.31
CA ALA A 6 -14.91 -0.11 -0.14
C ALA A 6 -16.04 -1.14 -0.40
N ASN A 7 -16.35 -2.01 0.57
CA ASN A 7 -17.48 -2.93 0.43
C ASN A 7 -18.79 -2.22 0.83
N PRO A 8 -19.84 -2.21 -0.01
CA PRO A 8 -21.09 -1.51 0.27
C PRO A 8 -21.88 -2.02 1.51
N ILE A 9 -21.48 -3.11 2.16
CA ILE A 9 -22.24 -3.77 3.25
C ILE A 9 -21.77 -3.39 4.68
N GLN A 10 -20.94 -2.38 4.88
CA GLN A 10 -20.50 -1.99 6.24
C GLN A 10 -21.59 -1.24 7.05
N LEU A 11 -22.55 -2.00 7.61
CA LEU A 11 -23.41 -1.58 8.72
C LEU A 11 -22.94 -2.27 10.01
N ALA A 12 -22.29 -1.46 10.85
CA ALA A 12 -22.10 -1.57 12.30
C ALA A 12 -22.00 -2.97 12.94
N ALA A 13 -20.79 -3.36 13.33
CA ALA A 13 -20.56 -4.32 14.41
C ALA A 13 -19.72 -3.67 15.51
N ALA A 14 -20.14 -3.84 16.76
CA ALA A 14 -19.48 -3.29 17.93
C ALA A 14 -18.28 -4.17 18.36
N PRO A 15 -17.18 -3.59 18.86
CA PRO A 15 -15.98 -4.33 19.25
C PRO A 15 -16.00 -4.77 20.73
N PRO A 16 -15.36 -5.90 21.08
CA PRO A 16 -15.05 -6.25 22.47
C PRO A 16 -13.70 -5.64 22.93
N GLU A 17 -13.56 -5.44 24.24
CA GLU A 17 -12.37 -4.90 24.91
C GLU A 17 -11.29 -5.96 25.18
N VAL A 18 -10.01 -5.63 24.98
CA VAL A 18 -8.87 -6.39 25.54
C VAL A 18 -7.72 -5.44 25.94
N SER A 19 -7.08 -5.75 27.08
CA SER A 19 -6.03 -5.01 27.78
C SER A 19 -4.69 -5.77 27.85
N GLY A 20 -3.59 -5.05 28.10
CA GLY A 20 -2.27 -5.56 28.56
C GLY A 20 -1.15 -5.45 27.51
N SER A 21 -0.26 -4.44 27.58
CA SER A 21 0.95 -4.22 28.42
C SER A 21 2.24 -4.78 27.82
N SER A 22 3.18 -3.87 27.60
CA SER A 22 4.51 -4.01 26.98
C SER A 22 5.60 -4.52 27.93
N SER A 23 6.63 -5.17 27.40
CA SER A 23 8.00 -5.00 27.89
C SER A 23 9.03 -5.27 26.79
N SER A 24 10.01 -4.35 26.70
CA SER A 24 11.13 -4.34 25.77
C SER A 24 12.41 -4.81 26.45
N SER A 25 13.24 -5.57 25.76
CA SER A 25 14.67 -5.71 26.09
C SER A 25 15.50 -5.46 24.85
N SER A 26 16.40 -4.48 24.96
CA SER A 26 17.36 -4.06 23.95
C SER A 26 18.59 -4.97 23.98
N ASN A 27 18.92 -5.60 22.85
CA ASN A 27 20.23 -6.17 22.61
C ASN A 27 20.95 -5.34 21.55
N GLU A 28 22.14 -4.84 21.90
CA GLU A 28 23.03 -4.11 21.01
C GLU A 28 23.33 -4.93 19.75
N SER A 29 23.16 -4.28 18.60
CA SER A 29 23.30 -4.92 17.29
C SER A 29 24.76 -4.86 16.81
N PRO A 30 25.27 -5.91 16.15
CA PRO A 30 26.54 -5.86 15.44
C PRO A 30 26.53 -4.75 14.38
N ASN A 31 27.72 -4.33 13.94
CA ASN A 31 27.94 -3.23 12.98
C ASN A 31 27.32 -3.58 11.60
N LEU A 32 26.00 -3.48 11.51
CA LEU A 32 25.21 -3.82 10.32
C LEU A 32 25.38 -2.70 9.29
N PRO A 33 25.43 -3.04 7.99
CA PRO A 33 25.43 -2.03 6.95
C PRO A 33 24.15 -1.19 7.06
N THR A 34 24.32 0.13 7.15
CA THR A 34 23.20 1.08 7.19
C THR A 34 22.90 1.59 5.80
N PHE A 35 21.63 1.93 5.54
CA PHE A 35 21.19 2.53 4.29
C PHE A 35 20.47 3.84 4.60
N HIS A 36 20.93 4.94 4.01
CA HIS A 36 20.27 6.24 4.11
C HIS A 36 20.19 6.88 2.73
N ARG A 37 18.96 7.07 2.23
CA ARG A 37 18.67 7.76 0.96
C ARG A 37 19.55 7.30 -0.21
N ARG A 38 19.51 6.00 -0.53
CA ARG A 38 20.23 5.47 -1.68
C ARG A 38 19.84 6.23 -2.95
N GLN A 39 20.82 6.45 -3.83
CA GLN A 39 20.57 7.00 -5.15
C GLN A 39 19.58 6.10 -5.89
N LEU A 40 18.59 6.73 -6.52
CA LEU A 40 17.65 6.00 -7.37
C LEU A 40 18.36 5.51 -8.63
N PRO A 41 18.03 4.31 -9.12
CA PRO A 41 18.47 3.84 -10.44
C PRO A 41 18.03 4.80 -11.54
N ASP A 42 18.78 4.88 -12.65
CA ASP A 42 18.55 5.84 -13.74
C ASP A 42 17.17 5.68 -14.42
N GLN A 43 16.60 4.47 -14.36
CA GLN A 43 15.24 4.18 -14.83
C GLN A 43 14.12 4.69 -13.91
N CYS A 44 14.45 5.18 -12.72
CA CYS A 44 13.50 5.69 -11.74
C CYS A 44 13.62 7.21 -11.58
N ILE A 45 12.49 7.90 -11.58
CA ILE A 45 12.44 9.35 -11.36
C ILE A 45 11.96 9.62 -9.93
N ALA A 46 12.76 10.36 -9.16
CA ALA A 46 12.34 10.78 -7.83
C ALA A 46 11.08 11.64 -7.92
N PHE A 47 10.01 11.27 -7.20
CA PHE A 47 8.73 11.98 -7.21
C PHE A 47 8.87 13.47 -6.87
N ALA A 48 9.69 13.79 -5.86
CA ALA A 48 9.95 15.16 -5.43
C ALA A 48 10.96 15.94 -6.31
N SER A 49 11.49 15.36 -7.39
CA SER A 49 12.38 16.08 -8.31
C SER A 49 11.61 17.07 -9.20
N PRO A 50 12.26 18.03 -9.87
CA PRO A 50 11.60 18.87 -10.87
C PRO A 50 10.91 18.06 -11.98
N MET A 51 11.53 16.95 -12.42
CA MET A 51 10.94 16.06 -13.41
C MET A 51 9.72 15.32 -12.84
N GLY A 52 9.82 14.75 -11.63
CA GLY A 52 8.70 14.06 -10.98
C GLY A 52 7.49 14.97 -10.77
N ARG A 53 7.71 16.22 -10.33
CA ARG A 53 6.65 17.23 -10.21
C ARG A 53 6.03 17.61 -11.55
N ARG A 54 6.83 17.68 -12.62
CA ARG A 54 6.31 17.91 -13.98
C ARG A 54 5.38 16.77 -14.39
N LEU A 55 5.83 15.52 -14.28
CA LEU A 55 5.02 14.34 -14.64
C LEU A 55 3.73 14.27 -13.83
N PHE A 56 3.77 14.61 -12.54
CA PHE A 56 2.59 14.72 -11.70
C PHE A 56 1.58 15.74 -12.25
N VAL A 57 2.03 16.96 -12.57
CA VAL A 57 1.17 18.03 -13.08
C VAL A 57 0.62 17.67 -14.46
N GLU A 58 1.41 17.03 -15.32
CA GLU A 58 0.97 16.56 -16.64
C GLU A 58 -0.09 15.46 -16.51
N ALA A 59 0.10 14.48 -15.60
CA ALA A 59 -0.88 13.41 -15.34
C ALA A 59 -2.17 13.94 -14.70
N LEU A 60 -2.07 14.93 -13.83
CA LEU A 60 -3.21 15.58 -13.17
C LEU A 60 -4.07 16.37 -14.17
N ASN A 61 -3.44 17.04 -15.14
CA ASN A 61 -4.11 17.90 -16.12
C ASN A 61 -4.36 17.21 -17.47
N ALA A 62 -4.09 15.91 -17.58
CA ALA A 62 -4.40 15.13 -18.77
C ALA A 62 -5.94 15.08 -18.99
N PRO A 63 -6.42 14.79 -20.23
CA PRO A 63 -7.86 14.68 -20.51
C PRO A 63 -8.59 13.70 -19.58
N ILE A 64 -7.89 12.67 -19.11
CA ILE A 64 -8.30 11.82 -17.99
C ILE A 64 -7.33 12.12 -16.85
N ASN A 65 -7.86 12.56 -15.69
CA ASN A 65 -7.05 12.82 -14.50
C ASN A 65 -6.59 11.47 -13.90
N TYR A 66 -5.35 11.09 -14.18
CA TYR A 66 -4.73 9.86 -13.66
C TYR A 66 -4.03 10.05 -12.32
N MET A 67 -4.30 11.16 -11.62
CA MET A 67 -3.84 11.42 -10.26
C MET A 67 -5.00 11.41 -9.26
N THR A 68 -6.22 11.02 -9.65
CA THR A 68 -7.39 11.02 -8.76
C THR A 68 -7.16 10.19 -7.50
N THR A 69 -6.60 8.99 -7.63
CA THR A 69 -6.32 8.09 -6.49
C THR A 69 -5.25 8.65 -5.54
N TYR A 70 -4.40 9.59 -6.01
CA TYR A 70 -3.29 10.14 -5.24
C TYR A 70 -3.76 10.84 -3.96
N PHE A 71 -4.82 11.65 -4.05
CA PHE A 71 -5.24 12.52 -2.96
C PHE A 71 -5.65 11.76 -1.70
N PRO A 72 -6.58 10.79 -1.75
CA PRO A 72 -6.92 10.01 -0.56
C PRO A 72 -5.73 9.17 -0.07
N LEU A 73 -4.86 8.66 -0.95
CA LEU A 73 -3.65 7.94 -0.53
C LEU A 73 -2.65 8.86 0.19
N ALA A 74 -2.48 10.10 -0.27
CA ALA A 74 -1.57 11.08 0.31
C ALA A 74 -1.99 11.49 1.73
N GLU A 75 -3.30 11.59 1.99
CA GLU A 75 -3.85 11.81 3.33
C GLU A 75 -3.50 10.68 4.31
N GLN A 76 -3.24 9.47 3.79
CA GLN A 76 -2.93 8.28 4.58
C GLN A 76 -1.47 7.86 4.53
N PHE A 77 -0.61 8.63 3.87
CA PHE A 77 0.76 8.20 3.62
C PHE A 77 1.53 8.01 4.94
N THR A 78 2.09 6.82 5.11
CA THR A 78 2.78 6.43 6.34
C THR A 78 4.06 5.65 6.04
N THR A 79 5.03 5.74 6.95
CA THR A 79 6.23 4.93 6.93
C THR A 79 5.92 3.58 7.57
N GLN A 80 6.33 2.47 6.93
CA GLN A 80 6.23 1.15 7.53
C GLN A 80 7.03 1.08 8.85
N ALA A 81 6.41 0.59 9.93
CA ALA A 81 7.05 0.61 11.25
C ALA A 81 8.16 -0.45 11.39
N GLU A 82 8.07 -1.53 10.60
CA GLU A 82 9.06 -2.60 10.55
C GLU A 82 9.53 -2.84 9.11
N PRO A 83 10.78 -3.29 8.89
CA PRO A 83 11.29 -3.57 7.54
C PRO A 83 10.45 -4.55 6.72
N ALA A 84 9.79 -5.52 7.38
CA ALA A 84 8.94 -6.51 6.73
C ALA A 84 7.45 -6.09 6.62
N TYR A 85 7.06 -4.94 7.18
CA TYR A 85 5.66 -4.53 7.27
C TYR A 85 5.09 -3.84 6.04
N CYS A 86 5.86 -3.66 4.96
CA CYS A 86 5.40 -2.99 3.75
C CYS A 86 3.99 -3.41 3.28
N GLY A 87 3.64 -4.71 3.36
CA GLY A 87 2.29 -5.20 3.06
C GLY A 87 1.21 -4.73 4.03
N LEU A 88 1.49 -4.73 5.34
CA LEU A 88 0.55 -4.26 6.36
C LEU A 88 0.37 -2.74 6.30
N SER A 89 1.45 -1.97 6.17
CA SER A 89 1.38 -0.51 6.07
C SER A 89 0.64 -0.08 4.81
N THR A 90 0.90 -0.75 3.68
CA THR A 90 0.14 -0.53 2.44
C THR A 90 -1.34 -0.83 2.63
N LEU A 91 -1.68 -1.93 3.32
CA LEU A 91 -3.08 -2.26 3.58
C LEU A 91 -3.78 -1.21 4.47
N VAL A 92 -3.10 -0.72 5.51
CA VAL A 92 -3.58 0.39 6.35
C VAL A 92 -3.89 1.61 5.50
N MET A 93 -2.95 2.02 4.63
CA MET A 93 -3.16 3.15 3.74
C MET A 93 -4.41 2.96 2.88
N CYS A 94 -4.54 1.78 2.26
CA CYS A 94 -5.66 1.49 1.37
C CYS A 94 -7.00 1.50 2.09
N LEU A 95 -7.10 0.86 3.26
CA LEU A 95 -8.35 0.79 4.03
C LEU A 95 -8.79 2.18 4.51
N ASN A 96 -7.87 2.99 5.03
CA ASN A 96 -8.17 4.34 5.46
C ASN A 96 -8.52 5.26 4.27
N ALA A 97 -7.81 5.13 3.15
CA ALA A 97 -8.06 5.93 1.93
C ALA A 97 -9.44 5.61 1.32
N LEU A 98 -9.87 4.35 1.42
CA LEU A 98 -11.21 3.90 1.02
C LEU A 98 -12.29 4.22 2.06
N GLY A 99 -11.95 4.86 3.19
CA GLY A 99 -12.91 5.20 4.25
C GLY A 99 -13.55 3.99 4.93
N VAL A 100 -12.90 2.83 4.90
CA VAL A 100 -13.40 1.60 5.53
C VAL A 100 -13.39 1.79 7.05
N ASP A 101 -14.52 1.51 7.70
CA ASP A 101 -14.63 1.64 9.15
C ASP A 101 -14.01 0.40 9.84
N PRO A 102 -12.97 0.55 10.68
CA PRO A 102 -12.39 -0.59 11.39
C PRO A 102 -13.32 -1.19 12.45
N GLY A 103 -14.43 -0.52 12.79
CA GLY A 103 -15.38 -0.99 13.80
C GLY A 103 -14.83 -0.97 15.22
N ARG A 104 -13.60 -0.48 15.42
CA ARG A 104 -12.95 -0.37 16.73
C ARG A 104 -12.19 0.93 16.89
N VAL A 105 -12.04 1.33 18.15
CA VAL A 105 -11.22 2.48 18.54
C VAL A 105 -9.75 2.15 18.31
N TRP A 106 -9.04 3.10 17.71
CA TRP A 106 -7.58 3.09 17.59
C TRP A 106 -6.94 3.90 18.71
N LYS A 107 -7.37 5.16 18.92
CA LYS A 107 -6.82 6.05 19.95
C LYS A 107 -7.86 7.05 20.44
N GLY A 108 -8.09 7.13 21.75
CA GLY A 108 -9.13 8.02 22.30
C GLY A 108 -10.52 7.62 21.80
N SER A 109 -11.22 8.54 21.11
CA SER A 109 -12.50 8.25 20.43
C SER A 109 -12.34 7.96 18.92
N TRP A 110 -11.12 8.00 18.40
CA TRP A 110 -10.85 7.88 16.97
C TRP A 110 -10.79 6.42 16.53
N ARG A 111 -11.41 6.11 15.39
CA ARG A 111 -11.40 4.80 14.75
C ARG A 111 -10.60 4.90 13.46
N TRP A 112 -9.46 4.22 13.39
CA TRP A 112 -8.56 4.26 12.25
C TRP A 112 -7.85 2.92 12.12
N PHE A 113 -7.47 2.52 10.91
CA PHE A 113 -6.58 1.38 10.75
C PHE A 113 -5.14 1.74 11.12
N SER A 114 -4.46 0.79 11.75
CA SER A 114 -3.03 0.76 12.04
C SER A 114 -2.52 -0.65 11.80
N GLU A 115 -1.21 -0.89 11.74
CA GLU A 115 -0.68 -2.25 11.50
C GLU A 115 -1.10 -3.23 12.61
N GLU A 116 -1.26 -2.75 13.84
CA GLU A 116 -1.77 -3.51 14.99
C GLU A 116 -3.20 -4.01 14.79
N SER A 117 -3.94 -3.38 13.87
CA SER A 117 -5.30 -3.80 13.53
C SER A 117 -5.36 -5.26 13.07
N PHE A 118 -4.29 -5.77 12.48
CA PHE A 118 -4.28 -7.12 11.91
C PHE A 118 -3.92 -8.22 12.92
N ALA A 119 -3.64 -7.88 14.18
CA ALA A 119 -3.22 -8.83 15.22
C ALA A 119 -4.23 -9.96 15.48
N THR A 120 -5.52 -9.75 15.18
CA THR A 120 -6.57 -10.77 15.31
C THR A 120 -6.67 -11.70 14.11
N SER A 121 -6.04 -11.36 12.99
CA SER A 121 -6.11 -12.10 11.72
C SER A 121 -4.79 -12.76 11.32
N LEU A 122 -3.67 -12.37 11.93
CA LEU A 122 -2.34 -12.95 11.68
C LEU A 122 -1.39 -12.75 12.88
N SER A 123 -0.32 -13.55 12.91
CA SER A 123 0.79 -13.38 13.85
C SER A 123 1.67 -12.19 13.44
N LEU A 124 1.58 -11.07 14.18
CA LEU A 124 2.41 -9.89 13.93
C LEU A 124 3.91 -10.20 14.08
N ALA A 125 4.26 -11.12 14.98
CA ALA A 125 5.62 -11.60 15.16
C ALA A 125 6.16 -12.30 13.90
N ASP A 126 5.34 -13.15 13.26
CA ASP A 126 5.72 -13.79 11.99
C ASP A 126 5.78 -12.77 10.85
N ALA A 127 4.80 -11.87 10.76
CA ALA A 127 4.81 -10.82 9.73
C ALA A 127 6.03 -9.91 9.86
N LYS A 128 6.49 -9.64 11.09
CA LYS A 128 7.70 -8.84 11.33
C LYS A 128 8.97 -9.53 10.85
N GLN A 129 8.99 -10.87 10.82
CA GLN A 129 10.12 -11.65 10.34
C GLN A 129 10.07 -11.94 8.83
N LYS A 130 8.88 -12.26 8.30
CA LYS A 130 8.70 -12.86 6.97
C LYS A 130 7.91 -11.99 5.99
N GLY A 131 7.27 -10.93 6.48
CA GLY A 131 6.27 -10.18 5.72
C GLY A 131 5.00 -11.00 5.46
N ILE A 132 4.24 -10.59 4.45
CA ILE A 132 3.03 -11.28 3.99
C ILE A 132 3.07 -11.48 2.46
N CYS A 133 2.42 -12.53 1.97
CA CYS A 133 2.25 -12.75 0.52
C CYS A 133 0.99 -12.05 -0.01
N LEU A 134 0.87 -11.95 -1.35
CA LEU A 134 -0.27 -11.30 -1.99
C LEU A 134 -1.63 -11.90 -1.59
N SER A 135 -1.73 -13.24 -1.44
CA SER A 135 -2.99 -13.87 -1.02
C SER A 135 -3.34 -13.58 0.43
N GLN A 136 -2.33 -13.44 1.31
CA GLN A 136 -2.56 -12.97 2.68
C GLN A 136 -3.04 -11.52 2.68
N PHE A 137 -2.42 -10.65 1.87
CA PHE A 137 -2.85 -9.25 1.72
C PHE A 137 -4.33 -9.16 1.31
N VAL A 138 -4.73 -9.89 0.26
CA VAL A 138 -6.12 -9.88 -0.25
C VAL A 138 -7.09 -10.47 0.77
N THR A 139 -6.70 -11.53 1.46
CA THR A 139 -7.52 -12.12 2.54
C THR A 139 -7.74 -11.12 3.66
N LEU A 140 -6.67 -10.43 4.11
CA LEU A 140 -6.77 -9.42 5.17
C LEU A 140 -7.65 -8.25 4.75
N ALA A 141 -7.51 -7.75 3.53
CA ALA A 141 -8.37 -6.70 3.00
C ALA A 141 -9.86 -7.09 3.08
N ARG A 142 -10.20 -8.30 2.65
CA ARG A 142 -11.57 -8.84 2.71
C ARG A 142 -12.07 -9.00 4.14
N CYS A 143 -11.25 -9.57 5.03
CA CYS A 143 -11.61 -9.73 6.45
C CYS A 143 -11.87 -8.40 7.16
N HIS A 144 -11.30 -7.30 6.67
CA HIS A 144 -11.44 -5.97 7.27
C HIS A 144 -12.41 -5.06 6.49
N GLY A 145 -13.27 -5.63 5.64
CA GLY A 145 -14.41 -4.92 5.08
C GLY A 145 -14.16 -4.23 3.73
N ALA A 146 -13.03 -4.49 3.07
CA ALA A 146 -12.83 -4.08 1.68
C ALA A 146 -13.24 -5.19 0.69
N ALA A 147 -13.73 -4.80 -0.48
CA ALA A 147 -13.67 -5.68 -1.64
C ALA A 147 -12.21 -5.69 -2.15
N ALA A 148 -11.70 -6.86 -2.49
CA ALA A 148 -10.35 -7.00 -3.03
C ALA A 148 -10.30 -8.11 -4.08
N GLU A 149 -9.78 -7.80 -5.26
CA GLU A 149 -9.52 -8.74 -6.36
C GLU A 149 -8.02 -9.04 -6.43
N GLU A 150 -7.66 -10.32 -6.50
CA GLU A 150 -6.27 -10.75 -6.67
C GLU A 150 -5.99 -10.98 -8.15
N ILE A 151 -4.98 -10.31 -8.70
CA ILE A 151 -4.57 -10.48 -10.09
C ILE A 151 -3.08 -10.83 -10.14
N ARG A 152 -2.75 -11.97 -10.75
CA ARG A 152 -1.39 -12.49 -10.86
C ARG A 152 -0.80 -12.17 -12.23
N ALA A 153 0.50 -11.88 -12.26
CA ALA A 153 1.25 -11.74 -13.51
C ALA A 153 1.57 -13.14 -14.07
N THR A 154 0.54 -13.83 -14.55
CA THR A 154 0.66 -15.08 -15.32
C THR A 154 0.63 -14.76 -16.82
N ASN A 155 0.76 -15.78 -17.66
CA ASN A 155 0.65 -15.62 -19.13
C ASN A 155 -0.75 -15.16 -19.59
N ASP A 156 -1.74 -15.22 -18.69
CA ASP A 156 -3.12 -14.81 -18.97
C ASP A 156 -3.35 -13.30 -18.78
N LEU A 157 -2.35 -12.56 -18.24
CA LEU A 157 -2.40 -11.12 -18.09
C LEU A 157 -1.44 -10.47 -19.09
N SER A 158 -2.00 -9.85 -20.13
CA SER A 158 -1.22 -9.05 -21.06
C SER A 158 -0.77 -7.72 -20.44
N LEU A 159 0.29 -7.13 -21.01
CA LEU A 159 0.78 -5.82 -20.59
C LEU A 159 -0.27 -4.71 -20.80
N ASP A 160 -1.08 -4.82 -21.86
CA ASP A 160 -2.11 -3.83 -22.16
C ASP A 160 -3.31 -3.93 -21.20
N GLU A 161 -3.68 -5.14 -20.77
CA GLU A 161 -4.64 -5.33 -19.68
C GLU A 161 -4.12 -4.76 -18.37
N PHE A 162 -2.83 -5.01 -18.05
CA PHE A 162 -2.19 -4.43 -16.88
C PHE A 162 -2.24 -2.89 -16.92
N ARG A 163 -1.86 -2.26 -18.04
CA ARG A 163 -1.94 -0.80 -18.22
C ARG A 163 -3.37 -0.29 -18.08
N SER A 164 -4.35 -1.00 -18.64
CA SER A 164 -5.76 -0.62 -18.56
C SER A 164 -6.26 -0.64 -17.10
N ILE A 165 -5.83 -1.62 -16.31
CA ILE A 165 -6.12 -1.70 -14.87
C ILE A 165 -5.49 -0.52 -14.12
N VAL A 166 -4.21 -0.23 -14.38
CA VAL A 166 -3.50 0.92 -13.79
C VAL A 166 -4.24 2.22 -14.09
N GLN A 167 -4.53 2.50 -15.35
CA GLN A 167 -5.23 3.70 -15.78
C GLN A 167 -6.60 3.85 -15.11
N ARG A 168 -7.41 2.78 -15.10
CA ARG A 168 -8.73 2.75 -14.47
C ARG A 168 -8.66 3.04 -12.97
N CYS A 169 -7.73 2.42 -12.26
CA CYS A 169 -7.57 2.63 -10.82
C CYS A 169 -7.05 4.04 -10.51
N CYS A 170 -6.04 4.52 -11.25
CA CYS A 170 -5.48 5.85 -11.05
C CYS A 170 -6.47 6.99 -11.33
N ALA A 171 -7.43 6.77 -12.22
CA ALA A 171 -8.50 7.72 -12.54
C ALA A 171 -9.69 7.70 -11.57
N SER A 172 -9.66 6.89 -10.51
CA SER A 172 -10.76 6.70 -9.57
C SER A 172 -10.36 7.05 -8.14
N SER A 173 -11.30 7.60 -7.36
CA SER A 173 -11.20 7.73 -5.90
C SER A 173 -11.70 6.49 -5.16
N GLU A 174 -12.47 5.65 -5.84
CA GLU A 174 -13.15 4.49 -5.25
C GLU A 174 -12.33 3.19 -5.38
N LEU A 175 -11.26 3.24 -6.17
CA LEU A 175 -10.39 2.10 -6.43
C LEU A 175 -8.96 2.42 -6.00
N VAL A 176 -8.33 1.46 -5.33
CA VAL A 176 -6.90 1.51 -5.02
C VAL A 176 -6.23 0.29 -5.63
N LEU A 177 -5.24 0.53 -6.48
CA LEU A 177 -4.38 -0.53 -7.02
C LEU A 177 -3.17 -0.70 -6.13
N VAL A 178 -2.87 -1.93 -5.75
CA VAL A 178 -1.69 -2.30 -4.95
C VAL A 178 -0.81 -3.24 -5.76
N LEU A 179 0.48 -2.90 -5.87
CA LEU A 179 1.46 -3.80 -6.45
C LEU A 179 2.16 -4.61 -5.36
N ASN A 180 2.29 -5.91 -5.60
CA ASN A 180 3.29 -6.74 -4.96
C ASN A 180 4.34 -7.07 -6.02
N TYR A 181 5.53 -6.51 -5.90
CA TYR A 181 6.55 -6.53 -6.95
C TYR A 181 7.94 -6.79 -6.38
N SER A 182 8.84 -7.35 -7.20
CA SER A 182 10.27 -7.43 -6.84
C SER A 182 10.95 -6.11 -7.19
N ARG A 183 11.76 -5.62 -6.26
CA ARG A 183 12.63 -4.44 -6.43
C ARG A 183 13.82 -4.70 -7.36
N ILE A 184 14.19 -5.97 -7.55
CA ILE A 184 15.39 -6.37 -8.31
C ILE A 184 15.35 -5.89 -9.77
N PRO A 185 14.28 -6.12 -10.56
CA PRO A 185 14.22 -5.64 -11.94
C PRO A 185 14.21 -4.12 -12.06
N LEU A 186 13.82 -3.40 -11.01
CA LEU A 186 13.86 -1.93 -10.95
C LEU A 186 15.23 -1.39 -10.49
N GLY A 187 16.22 -2.25 -10.22
CA GLY A 187 17.52 -1.86 -9.70
C GLY A 187 17.49 -1.34 -8.25
N GLN A 188 16.38 -1.51 -7.55
CA GLN A 188 16.21 -1.04 -6.17
C GLN A 188 16.77 -2.06 -5.17
N THR A 189 17.08 -1.59 -3.95
CA THR A 189 17.58 -2.46 -2.87
C THR A 189 16.46 -3.24 -2.19
N GLY A 190 16.71 -4.53 -1.96
CA GLY A 190 15.75 -5.46 -1.39
C GLY A 190 15.18 -6.37 -2.49
N ASP A 191 14.12 -7.09 -2.15
CA ASP A 191 13.43 -7.99 -3.07
C ASP A 191 11.94 -7.67 -3.14
N GLY A 192 11.06 -8.52 -2.58
CA GLY A 192 9.61 -8.31 -2.59
C GLY A 192 9.17 -7.06 -1.82
N HIS A 193 8.24 -6.31 -2.39
CA HIS A 193 7.66 -5.11 -1.79
C HIS A 193 6.17 -4.97 -2.08
N PHE A 194 5.49 -4.17 -1.26
CA PHE A 194 4.12 -3.72 -1.45
C PHE A 194 4.09 -2.19 -1.42
N SER A 195 3.37 -1.60 -2.38
CA SER A 195 3.03 -0.19 -2.38
C SER A 195 1.73 0.02 -3.16
N PRO A 196 0.89 1.01 -2.78
CA PRO A 196 -0.22 1.44 -3.62
C PRO A 196 0.32 2.20 -4.84
N VAL A 197 -0.41 2.17 -5.95
CA VAL A 197 -0.10 3.01 -7.13
C VAL A 197 -0.78 4.36 -6.93
N GLY A 198 0.02 5.41 -6.78
CA GLY A 198 -0.46 6.77 -6.52
C GLY A 198 -0.90 7.52 -7.77
N GLY A 199 -0.53 7.08 -8.98
CA GLY A 199 -0.92 7.74 -10.21
C GLY A 199 -0.21 7.20 -11.45
N TYR A 200 -0.62 7.66 -12.62
CA TYR A 200 -0.08 7.22 -13.91
C TYR A 200 0.11 8.37 -14.89
N HIS A 201 1.27 8.45 -15.52
CA HIS A 201 1.57 9.40 -16.58
C HIS A 201 1.60 8.70 -17.93
N ALA A 202 0.51 8.86 -18.70
CA ALA A 202 0.30 8.12 -19.95
C ALA A 202 1.33 8.42 -21.04
N ALA A 203 1.76 9.69 -21.19
CA ALA A 203 2.66 10.07 -22.27
C ALA A 203 4.07 9.46 -22.12
N SER A 204 4.50 9.16 -20.90
CA SER A 204 5.78 8.48 -20.64
C SER A 204 5.62 7.02 -20.22
N ASP A 205 4.39 6.49 -20.16
CA ASP A 205 4.05 5.15 -19.66
C ASP A 205 4.65 4.85 -18.27
N MET A 206 4.50 5.78 -17.32
CA MET A 206 5.09 5.66 -15.98
C MET A 206 4.05 5.66 -14.86
N GLY A 207 4.16 4.73 -13.91
CA GLY A 207 3.39 4.72 -12.67
C GLY A 207 4.16 5.34 -11.49
N THR A 208 3.44 5.96 -10.56
CA THR A 208 3.97 6.41 -9.26
C THR A 208 3.67 5.34 -8.20
N LEU A 209 4.70 4.88 -7.48
CA LEU A 209 4.63 3.89 -6.39
C LEU A 209 4.95 4.54 -5.04
#